data_AF-A0ABD5JFJ2-F1
#
_entry.id   AF-A0ABD5JFJ2-F1
#
_cell.length_a   1.000
_cell.length_b   1.000
_cell.length_c   1.000
_cell.angle_alpha   90.00
_cell.angle_beta   90.00
_cell.angle_gamma   90.00
#
_symmetry.space_group_name_H-M   'P 1'
#
loop_
_entity.id
_entity.type
_entity.pdbx_description
1 polymer ?
#
loop_
_entity_poly.entity_id
_entity_poly.type
_entity_poly.pdbx_seq_one_letter_code
_entity_poly.pdbx_strand_id
1 'polypeptide(L)'
;MSSAVTDLHISRRSAVTAAAAAAALLPLVPGPAAHAGSGPAFLHGIASGDPLPDGILLWTRITPAPDAVPGSGLGPVIEVTWEVAEDRDFRSVAARGTVKAAAGTDHTVKADVRGLRPATDYFYRFGVDGGVRSPVGRTRTTPAHDAAADGVRFGVVSCANWEAGWFSPYRHLAARTDLDAVLHLGDYLYEYKSGEYPEAKDVVRPHAPTHEIVTLADYRVRHGNYKTDPDAQALHAALPLIAIWDDHEFANDAWSGGAENHTPGAEGAWAQRVAAAKQAYFEWMPVRPSTQGTTYRRLRYGTLADLHLLDLRSFRSQQAATGSGDVDAPERTLTGRAQLDWLKSGLTASDTTWRLVGNSVMISPVAFGALPAELLGPLAELLGLPKGGLAINTDQWDGYTHDRRELLSHLTDHAIGNTVFLTGDIHMAWANDVPVKAATYPLSRSAATEFVVTSVTSDNLDDLLHVAPQTVSLAAAAAIRAANRHVKWVDMDSHGYGVLDVTPQRAQMDYYTVSDRTDRNATTAWARSYRTQAGSQRVERADAPVR
;
A
#
# COMPACT_ATOMS: atom_id res chain seq x y z
N MET A 1 -72.44 31.00 -7.92
CA MET A 1 -72.24 30.10 -9.07
C MET A 1 -70.76 30.14 -9.45
N SER A 2 -70.27 29.07 -10.09
CA SER A 2 -68.89 28.87 -10.58
C SER A 2 -67.82 28.46 -9.56
N SER A 3 -66.96 27.57 -10.08
CA SER A 3 -65.75 26.89 -9.56
C SER A 3 -64.57 27.86 -9.28
N ALA A 4 -63.38 27.48 -8.78
CA ALA A 4 -62.62 26.21 -8.78
C ALA A 4 -61.71 26.11 -7.50
N VAL A 5 -61.27 24.94 -7.00
CA VAL A 5 -60.06 24.12 -7.35
C VAL A 5 -58.75 24.94 -7.47
N THR A 6 -57.60 24.57 -6.89
CA THR A 6 -57.18 23.37 -6.09
C THR A 6 -57.00 23.74 -4.58
N ASP A 7 -56.08 23.28 -3.70
CA ASP A 7 -54.94 22.32 -3.69
C ASP A 7 -54.74 21.71 -2.27
N LEU A 8 -53.79 20.77 -2.06
CA LEU A 8 -53.45 20.22 -0.72
C LEU A 8 -51.97 19.78 -0.57
N HIS A 9 -51.16 20.64 0.03
CA HIS A 9 -49.85 20.29 0.61
C HIS A 9 -49.98 20.03 2.12
N ILE A 10 -49.31 18.99 2.65
CA ILE A 10 -49.16 18.77 4.09
C ILE A 10 -47.68 18.55 4.41
N SER A 11 -47.19 19.21 5.47
CA SER A 11 -45.83 19.04 5.98
C SER A 11 -45.84 18.89 7.50
N ARG A 12 -44.82 18.18 8.02
CA ARG A 12 -44.28 18.26 9.39
C ARG A 12 -45.25 18.05 10.57
N ARG A 13 -44.93 17.07 11.43
CA ARG A 13 -44.46 17.37 12.81
C ARG A 13 -43.90 16.14 13.52
N SER A 14 -42.96 16.40 14.43
CA SER A 14 -42.35 15.43 15.35
C SER A 14 -43.18 15.28 16.63
N ALA A 15 -43.04 14.14 17.30
CA ALA A 15 -43.36 13.95 18.72
C ALA A 15 -42.31 13.00 19.34
N VAL A 16 -42.10 13.05 20.66
CA VAL A 16 -40.87 12.57 21.31
C VAL A 16 -41.17 11.68 22.53
N THR A 17 -40.33 10.65 22.73
CA THR A 17 -40.18 9.79 23.92
C THR A 17 -41.39 9.02 24.47
N ALA A 18 -41.19 7.69 24.57
CA ALA A 18 -41.43 6.96 25.81
C ALA A 18 -40.18 6.12 26.11
N ALA A 19 -39.70 6.11 27.36
CA ALA A 19 -38.49 5.38 27.75
C ALA A 19 -38.84 4.07 28.48
N ALA A 20 -38.12 3.00 28.15
CA ALA A 20 -38.16 1.74 28.89
C ALA A 20 -36.72 1.31 29.20
N ALA A 21 -36.42 1.07 30.47
CA ALA A 21 -35.07 0.70 30.90
C ALA A 21 -34.80 -0.79 30.64
N ALA A 22 -34.00 -1.08 29.62
CA ALA A 22 -33.34 -2.37 29.45
C ALA A 22 -31.88 -2.24 29.91
N ALA A 23 -31.43 -3.13 30.81
CA ALA A 23 -30.04 -3.13 31.27
C ALA A 23 -29.12 -3.56 30.12
N ALA A 24 -28.18 -2.69 29.73
CA ALA A 24 -27.24 -2.96 28.66
C ALA A 24 -26.20 -4.01 29.09
N LEU A 25 -26.50 -5.29 28.83
CA LEU A 25 -25.47 -6.31 28.68
C LEU A 25 -24.70 -6.01 27.39
N LEU A 26 -23.67 -5.18 27.51
CA LEU A 26 -22.65 -5.02 26.47
C LEU A 26 -22.07 -6.41 26.18
N PRO A 27 -22.10 -6.90 24.92
CA PRO A 27 -21.28 -8.05 24.56
C PRO A 27 -19.82 -7.62 24.71
N LEU A 28 -19.09 -8.25 25.63
CA LEU A 28 -17.63 -8.14 25.64
C LEU A 28 -17.12 -8.86 24.38
N VAL A 29 -16.94 -8.10 23.31
CA VAL A 29 -16.10 -8.52 22.20
C VAL A 29 -14.71 -8.81 22.80
N PRO A 30 -14.17 -10.03 22.66
CA PRO A 30 -12.87 -10.34 23.22
C PRO A 30 -11.82 -9.56 22.44
N GLY A 31 -11.25 -8.53 23.08
CA GLY A 31 -10.02 -7.90 22.61
C GLY A 31 -8.88 -8.93 22.48
N PRO A 32 -7.79 -8.58 21.78
CA PRO A 32 -6.67 -9.50 21.56
C PRO A 32 -6.23 -10.12 22.88
N ALA A 33 -6.26 -11.45 22.96
CA ALA A 33 -6.27 -12.18 24.22
C ALA A 33 -5.11 -11.76 25.13
N ALA A 34 -5.45 -11.11 26.25
CA ALA A 34 -4.47 -10.58 27.20
C ALA A 34 -3.50 -11.69 27.60
N HIS A 35 -2.21 -11.45 27.37
CA HIS A 35 -1.20 -12.50 27.56
C HIS A 35 -1.12 -12.85 29.05
N ALA A 36 -1.57 -14.05 29.41
CA ALA A 36 -1.63 -14.52 30.79
C ALA A 36 -0.24 -14.79 31.41
N GLY A 37 0.84 -14.63 30.64
CA GLY A 37 2.21 -14.60 31.14
C GLY A 37 2.56 -13.23 31.71
N SER A 38 3.00 -13.18 32.97
CA SER A 38 3.37 -11.97 33.70
C SER A 38 4.76 -11.40 33.32
N GLY A 39 5.15 -11.49 32.05
CA GLY A 39 6.50 -11.13 31.59
C GLY A 39 6.57 -10.81 30.10
N PRO A 40 7.75 -10.38 29.60
CA PRO A 40 7.87 -9.83 28.25
C PRO A 40 7.53 -10.81 27.13
N ALA A 41 6.86 -10.34 26.08
CA ALA A 41 6.48 -11.16 24.92
C ALA A 41 6.50 -10.40 23.58
N PHE A 42 6.91 -11.06 22.49
CA PHE A 42 6.96 -10.49 21.14
C PHE A 42 5.63 -10.75 20.39
N LEU A 43 4.57 -10.03 20.77
CA LEU A 43 3.19 -10.33 20.32
C LEU A 43 2.89 -9.92 18.88
N HIS A 44 3.63 -8.96 18.33
CA HIS A 44 3.37 -8.33 17.02
C HIS A 44 4.36 -8.80 15.93
N GLY A 45 4.94 -9.99 16.13
CA GLY A 45 5.93 -10.59 15.24
C GLY A 45 7.25 -9.81 15.18
N ILE A 46 7.94 -9.99 14.06
CA ILE A 46 9.21 -9.39 13.71
C ILE A 46 9.16 -8.99 12.23
N ALA A 47 9.97 -8.02 11.81
CA ALA A 47 10.13 -7.68 10.40
C ALA A 47 11.58 -7.31 10.09
N SER A 48 11.93 -7.39 8.81
CA SER A 48 13.11 -6.74 8.25
C SER A 48 12.69 -5.88 7.07
N GLY A 49 13.50 -4.89 6.67
CA GLY A 49 13.15 -4.01 5.57
C GLY A 49 14.27 -3.07 5.13
N ASP A 50 14.01 -2.36 4.03
CA ASP A 50 14.98 -1.55 3.30
C ASP A 50 16.35 -2.24 3.16
N PRO A 51 16.45 -3.34 2.41
CA PRO A 51 17.72 -4.04 2.22
C PRO A 51 18.70 -3.14 1.45
N LEU A 52 19.97 -3.21 1.86
CA LEU A 52 21.10 -2.50 1.26
C LEU A 52 22.26 -3.49 1.04
N PRO A 53 23.33 -3.14 0.31
CA PRO A 53 24.43 -4.06 0.07
C PRO A 53 25.20 -4.45 1.33
N ASP A 54 25.28 -3.53 2.31
CA ASP A 54 26.04 -3.73 3.54
C ASP A 54 25.14 -3.97 4.77
N GLY A 55 23.82 -4.00 4.61
CA GLY A 55 22.93 -3.81 5.75
C GLY A 55 21.44 -4.00 5.53
N ILE A 56 20.70 -3.95 6.65
CA ILE A 56 19.27 -4.22 6.74
C ILE A 56 18.69 -3.48 7.94
N LEU A 57 17.45 -2.99 7.84
CA LEU A 57 16.71 -2.49 9.01
C LEU A 57 15.92 -3.65 9.64
N LEU A 58 16.16 -3.95 10.90
CA LEU A 58 15.37 -4.92 11.68
C LEU A 58 14.31 -4.20 12.52
N TRP A 59 13.13 -4.82 12.68
CA TRP A 59 12.01 -4.29 13.45
C TRP A 59 11.32 -5.37 14.32
N THR A 60 10.83 -4.97 15.51
CA THR A 60 9.81 -5.70 16.29
C THR A 60 9.11 -4.74 17.28
N ARG A 61 8.05 -5.19 17.96
CA ARG A 61 7.55 -4.58 19.20
C ARG A 61 7.56 -5.61 20.32
N ILE A 62 8.26 -5.29 21.41
CA ILE A 62 8.18 -6.05 22.66
C ILE A 62 6.99 -5.54 23.49
N THR A 63 6.20 -6.45 24.07
CA THR A 63 5.22 -6.12 25.10
C THR A 63 5.86 -6.48 26.46
N PRO A 64 6.43 -5.53 27.22
CA PRO A 64 7.19 -5.85 28.45
C PRO A 64 6.33 -6.27 29.64
N ALA A 65 5.07 -5.85 29.68
CA ALA A 65 4.09 -6.14 30.72
C ALA A 65 2.67 -6.18 30.12
N PRO A 66 1.68 -6.84 30.75
CA PRO A 66 0.35 -7.02 30.16
C PRO A 66 -0.45 -5.74 29.89
N ASP A 67 -0.13 -4.63 30.58
CA ASP A 67 -0.70 -3.29 30.41
C ASP A 67 0.01 -2.45 29.31
N ALA A 68 1.20 -2.87 28.89
CA ALA A 68 1.99 -2.26 27.82
C ALA A 68 1.48 -2.67 26.42
N VAL A 69 0.16 -2.63 26.22
CA VAL A 69 -0.52 -2.81 24.93
C VAL A 69 -0.21 -1.65 23.99
N PRO A 70 -0.36 -1.81 22.65
CA PRO A 70 -0.16 -0.73 21.68
C PRO A 70 -0.87 0.57 22.08
N GLY A 71 -0.20 1.71 21.85
CA GLY A 71 -0.74 3.04 22.13
C GLY A 71 -0.91 3.42 23.62
N SER A 72 -0.76 2.49 24.58
CA SER A 72 -1.12 2.75 25.99
C SER A 72 -0.25 3.80 26.69
N GLY A 73 0.99 3.97 26.26
CA GLY A 73 1.98 4.79 26.98
C GLY A 73 2.44 4.19 28.32
N LEU A 74 2.11 2.92 28.60
CA LEU A 74 2.46 2.21 29.82
C LEU A 74 3.58 1.18 29.61
N GLY A 75 4.17 0.71 30.72
CA GLY A 75 5.21 -0.32 30.73
C GLY A 75 6.64 0.22 30.92
N PRO A 76 7.55 -0.57 31.53
CA PRO A 76 8.92 -0.16 31.83
C PRO A 76 9.78 -0.02 30.57
N VAL A 77 10.91 0.69 30.68
CA VAL A 77 11.99 0.61 29.67
C VAL A 77 12.61 -0.79 29.74
N ILE A 78 12.79 -1.43 28.60
CA ILE A 78 13.37 -2.78 28.49
C ILE A 78 14.48 -2.79 27.44
N GLU A 79 15.60 -3.47 27.74
CA GLU A 79 16.68 -3.66 26.78
C GLU A 79 16.45 -4.93 25.96
N VAL A 80 16.45 -4.77 24.63
CA VAL A 80 16.19 -5.84 23.66
C VAL A 80 17.47 -6.10 22.87
N THR A 81 18.03 -7.29 23.05
CA THR A 81 19.09 -7.84 22.20
C THR A 81 18.56 -8.15 20.81
N TRP A 82 19.40 -7.97 19.79
CA TRP A 82 19.18 -8.45 18.44
C TRP A 82 20.42 -9.17 17.92
N GLU A 83 20.23 -10.20 17.11
CA GLU A 83 21.29 -11.00 16.49
C GLU A 83 20.96 -11.25 15.01
N VAL A 84 21.98 -11.20 14.16
CA VAL A 84 21.96 -11.57 12.74
C VAL A 84 23.00 -12.66 12.53
N ALA A 85 22.61 -13.78 11.91
CA ALA A 85 23.43 -14.96 11.72
C ALA A 85 23.34 -15.52 10.30
N GLU A 86 24.38 -16.25 9.89
CA GLU A 86 24.44 -16.90 8.58
C GLU A 86 23.70 -18.25 8.57
N ASP A 87 23.36 -18.79 9.74
CA ASP A 87 22.63 -20.04 9.90
C ASP A 87 21.47 -19.92 10.89
N ARG A 88 20.39 -20.67 10.64
CA ARG A 88 19.12 -20.59 11.39
C ARG A 88 19.24 -20.92 12.88
N ASP A 89 20.26 -21.66 13.27
CA ASP A 89 20.51 -22.04 14.67
C ASP A 89 21.43 -21.03 15.41
N PHE A 90 21.88 -19.96 14.74
CA PHE A 90 22.74 -18.90 15.28
C PHE A 90 24.10 -19.40 15.81
N ARG A 91 24.72 -20.35 15.09
CA ARG A 91 26.11 -20.78 15.35
C ARG A 91 27.12 -19.79 14.77
N SER A 92 26.82 -19.18 13.62
CA SER A 92 27.64 -18.14 12.98
C SER A 92 26.93 -16.78 13.02
N VAL A 93 27.08 -16.06 14.14
CA VAL A 93 26.49 -14.71 14.33
C VAL A 93 27.39 -13.67 13.66
N ALA A 94 26.91 -13.06 12.57
CA ALA A 94 27.59 -12.03 11.80
C ALA A 94 27.53 -10.65 12.47
N ALA A 95 26.39 -10.31 13.10
CA ALA A 95 26.22 -9.05 13.83
C ALA A 95 25.29 -9.22 15.04
N ARG A 96 25.48 -8.40 16.09
CA ARG A 96 24.59 -8.33 17.25
C ARG A 96 24.64 -6.96 17.92
N GLY A 97 23.63 -6.63 18.70
CA GLY A 97 23.59 -5.42 19.53
C GLY A 97 22.39 -5.37 20.45
N THR A 98 22.15 -4.21 21.07
CA THR A 98 20.97 -3.95 21.91
C THR A 98 20.27 -2.64 21.53
N VAL A 99 18.98 -2.55 21.84
CA VAL A 99 18.14 -1.35 21.70
C VAL A 99 17.27 -1.24 22.95
N LYS A 100 17.06 -0.03 23.48
CA LYS A 100 16.15 0.21 24.62
C LYS A 100 14.77 0.59 24.11
N ALA A 101 13.81 -0.31 24.28
CA ALA A 101 12.40 -0.11 23.98
C ALA A 101 11.71 0.58 25.15
N ALA A 102 10.89 1.60 24.88
CA ALA A 102 10.21 2.39 25.91
C ALA A 102 8.81 2.83 25.45
N ALA A 103 7.94 3.16 26.40
CA ALA A 103 6.56 3.59 26.13
C ALA A 103 6.47 4.83 25.21
N GLY A 104 7.48 5.70 25.22
CA GLY A 104 7.57 6.87 24.35
C GLY A 104 7.57 6.53 22.85
N THR A 105 8.14 5.37 22.47
CA THR A 105 8.15 4.82 21.10
C THR A 105 7.25 3.58 20.98
N ASP A 106 6.27 3.45 21.88
CA ASP A 106 5.36 2.30 21.98
C ASP A 106 6.09 0.93 22.00
N HIS A 107 7.23 0.87 22.69
CA HIS A 107 8.10 -0.30 22.79
C HIS A 107 8.51 -0.96 21.46
N THR A 108 8.44 -0.20 20.37
CA THR A 108 9.02 -0.60 19.09
C THR A 108 10.56 -0.59 19.18
N VAL A 109 11.17 -1.52 18.45
CA VAL A 109 12.62 -1.72 18.35
C VAL A 109 12.99 -1.59 16.89
N LYS A 110 13.95 -0.72 16.58
CA LYS A 110 14.51 -0.54 15.23
C LYS A 110 16.03 -0.55 15.28
N ALA A 111 16.66 -1.38 14.46
CA ALA A 111 18.11 -1.51 14.37
C ALA A 111 18.56 -1.47 12.90
N ASP A 112 19.29 -0.42 12.51
CA ASP A 112 19.96 -0.35 11.21
C ASP A 112 21.30 -1.11 11.31
N VAL A 113 21.30 -2.36 10.83
CA VAL A 113 22.46 -3.26 10.89
C VAL A 113 23.34 -3.02 9.67
N ARG A 114 24.66 -2.96 9.87
CA ARG A 114 25.68 -2.62 8.86
C ARG A 114 26.89 -3.54 8.91
N GLY A 115 27.71 -3.53 7.86
CA GLY A 115 28.88 -4.38 7.72
C GLY A 115 28.57 -5.84 7.34
N LEU A 116 27.35 -6.13 6.87
CA LEU A 116 26.98 -7.42 6.29
C LEU A 116 27.59 -7.57 4.88
N ARG A 117 27.74 -8.81 4.40
CA ARG A 117 28.07 -9.09 2.99
C ARG A 117 26.86 -8.87 2.07
N PRO A 118 27.03 -8.36 0.84
CA PRO A 118 25.97 -8.19 -0.15
C PRO A 118 25.43 -9.51 -0.68
N ALA A 119 24.25 -9.46 -1.32
CA ALA A 119 23.55 -10.58 -1.96
C ALA A 119 23.44 -11.87 -1.11
N THR A 120 23.48 -11.73 0.23
CA THR A 120 23.57 -12.84 1.18
C THR A 120 22.25 -12.95 1.98
N ASP A 121 21.75 -14.17 2.13
CA ASP A 121 20.67 -14.49 3.07
C ASP A 121 21.20 -14.54 4.51
N TYR A 122 20.45 -13.96 5.45
CA TYR A 122 20.72 -14.04 6.88
C TYR A 122 19.46 -14.45 7.65
N PHE A 123 19.66 -15.04 8.82
CA PHE A 123 18.63 -15.23 9.82
C PHE A 123 18.76 -14.17 10.92
N TYR A 124 17.64 -13.71 11.48
CA TYR A 124 17.65 -12.72 12.56
C TYR A 124 16.64 -13.04 13.65
N ARG A 125 16.94 -12.60 14.88
CA ARG A 125 16.05 -12.73 16.04
C ARG A 125 16.27 -11.60 17.05
N PHE A 126 15.28 -11.39 17.89
CA PHE A 126 15.34 -10.54 19.06
C PHE A 126 15.24 -11.37 20.34
N GLY A 127 15.66 -10.77 21.45
CA GLY A 127 15.57 -11.37 22.77
C GLY A 127 15.70 -10.38 23.89
N VAL A 128 15.20 -10.75 25.06
CA VAL A 128 15.46 -10.03 26.32
C VAL A 128 16.14 -10.96 27.32
N ASP A 129 16.59 -10.40 28.45
CA ASP A 129 17.09 -11.19 29.56
C ASP A 129 15.99 -12.07 30.18
N GLY A 130 16.38 -13.12 30.91
CA GLY A 130 15.46 -14.17 31.35
C GLY A 130 15.10 -15.19 30.26
N GLY A 131 15.67 -15.06 29.05
CA GLY A 131 15.64 -16.11 28.02
C GLY A 131 14.50 -16.03 26.99
N VAL A 132 13.60 -15.05 27.10
CA VAL A 132 12.55 -14.82 26.08
C VAL A 132 13.19 -14.45 24.74
N ARG A 133 12.72 -15.07 23.66
CA ARG A 133 13.18 -14.83 22.27
C ARG A 133 11.98 -14.63 21.35
N SER A 134 12.19 -13.88 20.28
CA SER A 134 11.23 -13.78 19.18
C SER A 134 11.23 -15.07 18.34
N PRO A 135 10.30 -15.22 17.37
CA PRO A 135 10.52 -16.08 16.21
C PRO A 135 11.87 -15.79 15.51
N VAL A 136 12.32 -16.73 14.67
CA VAL A 136 13.51 -16.55 13.81
C VAL A 136 13.08 -16.20 12.40
N GLY A 137 13.41 -14.99 11.96
CA GLY A 137 13.15 -14.50 10.61
C GLY A 137 14.31 -14.77 9.64
N ARG A 138 14.04 -14.63 8.34
CA ARG A 138 15.00 -14.57 7.23
C ARG A 138 14.99 -13.15 6.66
N THR A 139 16.16 -12.70 6.22
CA THR A 139 16.31 -11.44 5.47
C THR A 139 17.44 -11.58 4.45
N ARG A 140 17.61 -10.57 3.59
CA ARG A 140 18.54 -10.60 2.46
C ARG A 140 19.08 -9.20 2.15
N THR A 141 20.40 -9.07 2.04
CA THR A 141 21.07 -7.84 1.56
C THR A 141 21.01 -7.73 0.04
N THR A 142 20.96 -6.53 -0.53
CA THR A 142 20.99 -6.37 -2.00
C THR A 142 22.39 -6.65 -2.59
N PRO A 143 22.53 -6.84 -3.91
CA PRO A 143 23.84 -6.86 -4.57
C PRO A 143 24.58 -5.52 -4.43
N ALA A 144 25.91 -5.56 -4.38
CA ALA A 144 26.77 -4.38 -4.44
C ALA A 144 26.47 -3.55 -5.70
N HIS A 145 26.51 -2.23 -5.61
CA HIS A 145 25.97 -1.32 -6.64
C HIS A 145 26.62 -1.43 -8.04
N ASP A 146 27.85 -1.95 -8.09
CA ASP A 146 28.68 -2.23 -9.26
C ASP A 146 28.61 -3.69 -9.74
N ALA A 147 28.02 -4.60 -8.94
CA ALA A 147 27.89 -6.00 -9.29
C ALA A 147 26.81 -6.21 -10.37
N ALA A 148 27.08 -7.11 -11.32
CA ALA A 148 26.04 -7.66 -12.17
C ALA A 148 25.07 -8.52 -11.32
N ALA A 149 23.78 -8.46 -11.66
CA ALA A 149 22.76 -9.33 -11.09
C ALA A 149 21.93 -9.95 -12.22
N ASP A 150 21.84 -11.28 -12.25
CA ASP A 150 21.11 -12.02 -13.29
C ASP A 150 19.59 -11.82 -13.22
N GLY A 151 19.10 -11.50 -12.02
CA GLY A 151 17.72 -11.09 -11.77
C GLY A 151 17.51 -10.50 -10.38
N VAL A 152 16.30 -9.99 -10.16
CA VAL A 152 15.73 -9.68 -8.84
C VAL A 152 14.23 -9.96 -8.89
N ARG A 153 13.66 -10.54 -7.83
CA ARG A 153 12.24 -10.89 -7.76
C ARG A 153 11.55 -10.34 -6.51
N PHE A 154 10.42 -9.67 -6.71
CA PHE A 154 9.62 -9.04 -5.66
C PHE A 154 8.23 -9.68 -5.56
N GLY A 155 7.74 -9.91 -4.34
CA GLY A 155 6.29 -9.88 -4.11
C GLY A 155 5.81 -8.44 -4.16
N VAL A 156 4.62 -8.17 -4.70
CA VAL A 156 4.06 -6.81 -4.83
C VAL A 156 2.62 -6.79 -4.32
N VAL A 157 2.30 -5.83 -3.46
CA VAL A 157 1.00 -5.73 -2.74
C VAL A 157 0.65 -4.27 -2.40
N SER A 158 -0.64 -4.01 -2.18
CA SER A 158 -1.20 -2.79 -1.57
C SER A 158 -2.58 -3.10 -0.98
N CYS A 159 -3.24 -2.11 -0.36
CA CYS A 159 -4.68 -2.11 -0.11
C CYS A 159 -5.16 -3.35 0.67
N ALA A 160 -4.74 -3.39 1.95
CA ALA A 160 -4.92 -4.52 2.84
C ALA A 160 -5.93 -4.23 3.97
N ASN A 161 -7.17 -3.80 3.65
CA ASN A 161 -8.17 -3.54 4.68
C ASN A 161 -8.41 -4.80 5.55
N TRP A 162 -8.14 -4.65 6.85
CA TRP A 162 -8.28 -5.70 7.86
C TRP A 162 -9.72 -6.21 8.02
N GLU A 163 -10.72 -5.31 7.91
CA GLU A 163 -12.12 -5.68 8.11
C GLU A 163 -12.68 -6.48 6.94
N ALA A 164 -12.18 -6.21 5.74
CA ALA A 164 -12.70 -6.74 4.49
C ALA A 164 -12.25 -8.18 4.17
N GLY A 165 -11.21 -8.70 4.86
CA GLY A 165 -10.78 -10.09 4.66
C GLY A 165 -9.56 -10.51 5.47
N TRP A 166 -9.10 -11.75 5.25
CA TRP A 166 -7.85 -12.29 5.79
C TRP A 166 -6.70 -12.08 4.82
N PHE A 167 -5.49 -11.82 5.35
CA PHE A 167 -4.31 -11.53 4.55
C PHE A 167 -3.66 -12.80 3.94
N SER A 168 -4.47 -13.70 3.39
CA SER A 168 -3.99 -14.91 2.70
C SER A 168 -3.01 -14.64 1.53
N PRO A 169 -3.03 -13.50 0.80
CA PRO A 169 -1.94 -13.13 -0.11
C PRO A 169 -0.56 -13.13 0.57
N TYR A 170 -0.47 -12.65 1.82
CA TYR A 170 0.78 -12.60 2.57
C TYR A 170 1.29 -14.00 2.93
N ARG A 171 0.41 -14.96 3.25
CA ARG A 171 0.78 -16.37 3.42
C ARG A 171 1.38 -16.97 2.15
N HIS A 172 0.74 -16.75 1.02
CA HIS A 172 1.18 -17.31 -0.26
C HIS A 172 2.52 -16.72 -0.71
N LEU A 173 2.75 -15.42 -0.47
CA LEU A 173 4.06 -14.78 -0.64
C LEU A 173 5.11 -15.30 0.36
N ALA A 174 4.76 -15.50 1.63
CA ALA A 174 5.68 -16.02 2.66
C ALA A 174 6.12 -17.48 2.38
N ALA A 175 5.31 -18.25 1.64
CA ALA A 175 5.65 -19.59 1.19
C ALA A 175 6.62 -19.63 0.00
N ARG A 176 6.86 -18.50 -0.69
CA ARG A 176 7.80 -18.41 -1.81
C ARG A 176 9.24 -18.31 -1.31
N THR A 177 10.10 -19.20 -1.79
CA THR A 177 11.53 -19.21 -1.43
C THR A 177 12.40 -18.35 -2.36
N ASP A 178 11.83 -17.95 -3.50
CA ASP A 178 12.45 -17.33 -4.67
C ASP A 178 12.35 -15.80 -4.73
N LEU A 179 11.75 -15.16 -3.72
CA LEU A 179 11.64 -13.70 -3.63
C LEU A 179 12.86 -13.12 -2.90
N ASP A 180 13.40 -12.00 -3.40
CA ASP A 180 14.43 -11.22 -2.72
C ASP A 180 13.84 -10.29 -1.65
N ALA A 181 12.64 -9.73 -1.92
CA ALA A 181 11.94 -8.77 -1.06
C ALA A 181 10.43 -8.72 -1.37
N VAL A 182 9.68 -7.95 -0.56
CA VAL A 182 8.28 -7.58 -0.82
C VAL A 182 8.18 -6.07 -0.97
N LEU A 183 7.54 -5.59 -2.03
CA LEU A 183 7.21 -4.19 -2.28
C LEU A 183 5.74 -3.94 -1.86
N HIS A 184 5.54 -3.04 -0.90
CA HIS A 184 4.21 -2.61 -0.44
C HIS A 184 3.98 -1.16 -0.85
N LEU A 185 2.93 -0.91 -1.63
CA LEU A 185 2.76 0.31 -2.42
C LEU A 185 1.81 1.36 -1.80
N GLY A 186 1.22 1.05 -0.66
CA GLY A 186 0.26 1.91 0.03
C GLY A 186 -0.82 1.10 0.73
N ASP A 187 -1.46 1.71 1.73
CA ASP A 187 -2.61 1.17 2.47
C ASP A 187 -2.27 -0.16 3.16
N TYR A 188 -1.16 -0.13 3.91
CA TYR A 188 -0.84 -1.19 4.85
C TYR A 188 -1.85 -1.22 6.00
N LEU A 189 -2.46 -0.07 6.33
CA LEU A 189 -3.65 0.01 7.16
C LEU A 189 -4.70 0.98 6.60
N TYR A 190 -5.92 0.87 7.15
CA TYR A 190 -7.04 1.79 6.95
C TYR A 190 -7.35 2.51 8.26
N GLU A 191 -7.81 3.75 8.17
CA GLU A 191 -8.02 4.68 9.27
C GLU A 191 -9.44 4.64 9.86
N TYR A 192 -10.41 4.23 9.04
CA TYR A 192 -11.85 4.27 9.30
C TYR A 192 -12.31 3.71 10.65
N LYS A 193 -13.53 4.09 11.03
CA LYS A 193 -14.29 3.42 12.09
C LYS A 193 -14.65 1.98 11.67
N SER A 194 -14.83 1.10 12.65
CA SER A 194 -15.28 -0.28 12.38
C SER A 194 -16.71 -0.30 11.79
N GLY A 195 -16.88 -1.02 10.68
CA GLY A 195 -18.13 -1.13 9.91
C GLY A 195 -18.48 0.08 9.05
N GLU A 196 -17.48 0.90 8.71
CA GLU A 196 -17.61 2.05 7.81
C GLU A 196 -17.10 1.73 6.40
N TYR A 197 -15.92 1.11 6.30
CA TYR A 197 -15.40 0.51 5.08
C TYR A 197 -14.72 -0.84 5.42
N PRO A 198 -15.24 -2.00 4.99
CA PRO A 198 -16.45 -2.18 4.18
C PRO A 198 -17.72 -1.86 4.99
N GLU A 199 -18.90 -1.96 4.37
CA GLU A 199 -20.16 -1.84 5.11
C GLU A 199 -20.21 -2.85 6.29
N ALA A 200 -20.81 -2.45 7.40
CA ALA A 200 -20.93 -3.25 8.63
C ALA A 200 -21.55 -4.66 8.47
N LYS A 201 -22.18 -4.97 7.32
CA LYS A 201 -22.70 -6.31 6.99
C LYS A 201 -21.64 -7.27 6.42
N ASP A 202 -20.54 -6.75 5.85
CA ASP A 202 -19.49 -7.53 5.18
C ASP A 202 -18.19 -7.61 6.00
N VAL A 203 -18.16 -6.98 7.19
CA VAL A 203 -17.01 -7.01 8.12
C VAL A 203 -16.69 -8.45 8.57
N VAL A 204 -15.56 -8.97 8.07
CA VAL A 204 -14.99 -10.27 8.43
C VAL A 204 -14.30 -10.20 9.80
N ARG A 205 -13.69 -9.06 10.13
CA ARG A 205 -12.92 -8.84 11.38
C ARG A 205 -13.05 -7.40 11.87
N PRO A 206 -13.56 -7.09 13.08
CA PRO A 206 -13.60 -5.71 13.54
C PRO A 206 -12.19 -5.13 13.75
N HIS A 207 -12.01 -3.86 13.37
CA HIS A 207 -10.84 -3.04 13.70
C HIS A 207 -10.68 -2.84 15.20
N ALA A 208 -9.43 -2.67 15.63
CA ALA A 208 -9.10 -1.96 16.87
C ALA A 208 -8.25 -0.71 16.56
N PRO A 209 -8.55 0.47 17.15
CA PRO A 209 -9.76 0.75 17.91
C PRO A 209 -11.00 0.72 16.98
N THR A 210 -12.20 0.61 17.55
CA THR A 210 -13.45 0.54 16.76
C THR A 210 -13.94 1.90 16.27
N HIS A 211 -13.37 3.00 16.78
CA HIS A 211 -13.54 4.35 16.23
C HIS A 211 -12.45 4.68 15.20
N GLU A 212 -12.69 5.72 14.41
CA GLU A 212 -11.75 6.26 13.42
C GLU A 212 -10.45 6.75 14.10
N ILE A 213 -9.29 6.48 13.49
CA ILE A 213 -8.00 6.82 14.10
C ILE A 213 -7.55 8.24 13.79
N VAL A 214 -7.30 9.02 14.85
CA VAL A 214 -6.95 10.45 14.76
C VAL A 214 -5.72 10.77 15.61
N THR A 215 -5.60 10.17 16.81
CA THR A 215 -4.47 10.41 17.72
C THR A 215 -3.35 9.39 17.54
N LEU A 216 -2.15 9.72 18.01
CA LEU A 216 -0.99 8.82 18.01
C LEU A 216 -1.27 7.48 18.70
N ALA A 217 -2.12 7.47 19.74
CA ALA A 217 -2.53 6.23 20.40
C ALA A 217 -3.40 5.36 19.47
N ASP A 218 -4.30 5.95 18.69
CA ASP A 218 -5.19 5.23 17.79
C ASP A 218 -4.43 4.58 16.63
N TYR A 219 -3.52 5.30 15.95
CA TYR A 219 -2.67 4.74 14.89
C TYR A 219 -1.76 3.62 15.40
N ARG A 220 -1.21 3.77 16.61
CA ARG A 220 -0.42 2.72 17.28
C ARG A 220 -1.26 1.47 17.54
N VAL A 221 -2.50 1.63 18.02
CA VAL A 221 -3.44 0.51 18.21
C VAL A 221 -3.81 -0.14 16.88
N ARG A 222 -4.05 0.63 15.80
CA ARG A 222 -4.37 0.08 14.46
C ARG A 222 -3.20 -0.69 13.85
N HIS A 223 -1.98 -0.14 13.85
CA HIS A 223 -0.77 -0.89 13.45
C HIS A 223 -0.57 -2.16 14.30
N GLY A 224 -0.82 -2.08 15.61
CA GLY A 224 -0.77 -3.23 16.51
C GLY A 224 -1.77 -4.31 16.16
N ASN A 225 -3.03 -3.94 15.96
CA ASN A 225 -4.12 -4.81 15.54
C ASN A 225 -3.80 -5.53 14.24
N TYR A 226 -3.40 -4.79 13.19
CA TYR A 226 -2.98 -5.34 11.91
C TYR A 226 -1.84 -6.36 12.05
N LYS A 227 -0.86 -6.08 12.92
CA LYS A 227 0.25 -7.00 13.20
C LYS A 227 -0.07 -8.13 14.18
N THR A 228 -1.33 -8.32 14.57
CA THR A 228 -1.80 -9.60 15.15
C THR A 228 -2.19 -10.63 14.08
N ASP A 229 -2.27 -10.24 12.80
CA ASP A 229 -2.51 -11.20 11.72
C ASP A 229 -1.32 -12.17 11.55
N PRO A 230 -1.52 -13.50 11.59
CA PRO A 230 -0.44 -14.46 11.55
C PRO A 230 0.20 -14.60 10.16
N ASP A 231 -0.52 -14.30 9.08
CA ASP A 231 -0.02 -14.38 7.71
C ASP A 231 0.84 -13.13 7.40
N ALA A 232 0.46 -11.96 7.94
CA ALA A 232 1.32 -10.78 7.98
C ALA A 232 2.59 -11.00 8.83
N GLN A 233 2.48 -11.66 10.00
CA GLN A 233 3.67 -12.02 10.79
C GLN A 233 4.57 -13.02 10.04
N ALA A 234 4.00 -13.98 9.32
CA ALA A 234 4.75 -14.94 8.51
C ALA A 234 5.51 -14.24 7.37
N LEU A 235 4.86 -13.33 6.64
CA LEU A 235 5.50 -12.57 5.55
C LEU A 235 6.66 -11.71 6.04
N HIS A 236 6.44 -10.92 7.09
CA HIS A 236 7.49 -10.06 7.66
C HIS A 236 8.67 -10.87 8.24
N ALA A 237 8.42 -12.08 8.73
CA ALA A 237 9.48 -12.97 9.20
C ALA A 237 10.18 -13.72 8.04
N ALA A 238 9.56 -13.85 6.86
CA ALA A 238 10.13 -14.57 5.72
C ALA A 238 11.00 -13.70 4.80
N LEU A 239 10.62 -12.43 4.60
CA LEU A 239 11.17 -11.57 3.55
C LEU A 239 11.38 -10.12 4.06
N PRO A 240 12.37 -9.38 3.51
CA PRO A 240 12.51 -7.96 3.77
C PRO A 240 11.42 -7.14 3.05
N LEU A 241 10.77 -6.25 3.80
CA LEU A 241 9.74 -5.35 3.29
C LEU A 241 10.33 -4.01 2.80
N ILE A 242 9.86 -3.58 1.64
CA ILE A 242 10.14 -2.28 1.04
C ILE A 242 8.77 -1.58 0.92
N ALA A 243 8.41 -0.76 1.89
CA ALA A 243 7.11 -0.09 1.91
C ALA A 243 7.19 1.40 1.57
N ILE A 244 6.20 1.91 0.86
CA ILE A 244 5.78 3.31 0.92
C ILE A 244 4.46 3.39 1.69
N TRP A 245 3.90 4.58 1.82
CA TRP A 245 2.53 4.79 2.26
C TRP A 245 1.72 5.29 1.07
N ASP A 246 0.40 5.20 1.18
CA ASP A 246 -0.48 6.15 0.48
C ASP A 246 -1.29 6.97 1.48
N ASP A 247 -2.58 7.19 1.25
CA ASP A 247 -3.43 8.09 2.03
C ASP A 247 -4.04 7.44 3.25
N HIS A 248 -4.44 6.16 3.21
CA HIS A 248 -5.07 5.51 4.36
C HIS A 248 -4.13 5.31 5.57
N GLU A 249 -2.81 5.43 5.39
CA GLU A 249 -1.86 5.65 6.48
C GLU A 249 -2.14 6.93 7.30
N PHE A 250 -2.95 7.85 6.76
CA PHE A 250 -3.37 9.12 7.33
C PHE A 250 -4.91 9.22 7.39
N ALA A 251 -5.55 9.40 6.22
CA ALA A 251 -6.99 9.49 5.99
C ALA A 251 -7.29 9.51 4.49
N ASN A 252 -8.42 8.95 4.07
CA ASN A 252 -8.86 8.85 2.67
C ASN A 252 -8.69 10.17 1.90
N ASP A 253 -8.12 10.09 0.69
CA ASP A 253 -7.85 11.21 -0.22
C ASP A 253 -6.90 12.29 0.37
N ALA A 254 -5.94 11.88 1.22
CA ALA A 254 -4.98 12.77 1.87
C ALA A 254 -4.18 13.66 0.88
N TRP A 255 -3.99 14.92 1.27
CA TRP A 255 -3.13 15.90 0.60
C TRP A 255 -2.41 16.81 1.60
N SER A 256 -1.54 17.70 1.11
CA SER A 256 -0.64 18.51 1.96
C SER A 256 -1.34 19.43 2.99
N GLY A 257 -2.64 19.71 2.85
CA GLY A 257 -3.42 20.59 3.74
C GLY A 257 -4.71 19.98 4.31
N GLY A 258 -5.08 18.75 3.95
CA GLY A 258 -6.27 18.06 4.47
C GLY A 258 -6.41 16.64 3.91
N ALA A 259 -7.59 16.07 4.05
CA ALA A 259 -8.02 14.80 3.44
C ALA A 259 -9.52 14.91 3.10
N GLU A 260 -10.11 13.92 2.43
CA GLU A 260 -11.56 13.82 2.27
C GLU A 260 -12.19 13.34 3.59
N ASN A 261 -11.67 12.23 4.13
CA ASN A 261 -12.06 11.72 5.45
C ASN A 261 -11.31 12.43 6.61
N HIS A 262 -11.36 13.77 6.65
CA HIS A 262 -10.92 14.55 7.83
C HIS A 262 -11.67 15.89 7.94
N THR A 263 -12.27 16.12 9.11
CA THR A 263 -13.02 17.32 9.48
C THR A 263 -12.27 18.18 10.51
N PRO A 264 -11.58 19.26 10.08
CA PRO A 264 -10.92 20.19 11.00
C PRO A 264 -11.85 20.76 12.06
N GLY A 265 -11.39 20.77 13.30
CA GLY A 265 -12.14 21.21 14.48
C GLY A 265 -12.98 20.10 15.16
N ALA A 266 -13.52 19.14 14.39
CA ALA A 266 -14.16 17.96 14.96
C ALA A 266 -13.09 16.94 15.41
N GLU A 267 -12.08 16.72 14.57
CA GLU A 267 -10.97 15.79 14.79
C GLU A 267 -9.65 16.53 15.13
N GLY A 268 -9.74 17.76 15.63
CA GLY A 268 -8.57 18.61 15.87
C GLY A 268 -8.05 19.26 14.59
N ALA A 269 -6.74 19.23 14.34
CA ALA A 269 -6.11 19.89 13.20
C ALA A 269 -5.30 18.89 12.36
N TRP A 270 -5.42 18.97 11.03
CA TRP A 270 -4.77 18.03 10.09
C TRP A 270 -3.27 17.80 10.37
N ALA A 271 -2.51 18.85 10.65
CA ALA A 271 -1.09 18.75 10.96
C ALA A 271 -0.78 17.90 12.22
N GLN A 272 -1.73 17.77 13.16
CA GLN A 272 -1.62 16.88 14.33
C GLN A 272 -1.92 15.42 13.95
N ARG A 273 -2.95 15.18 13.13
CA ARG A 273 -3.28 13.85 12.58
C ARG A 273 -2.12 13.32 11.71
N VAL A 274 -1.55 14.16 10.85
CA VAL A 274 -0.35 13.87 10.03
C VAL A 274 0.88 13.58 10.89
N ALA A 275 1.11 14.32 11.98
CA ALA A 275 2.23 14.06 12.88
C ALA A 275 2.06 12.72 13.62
N ALA A 276 0.84 12.41 14.08
CA ALA A 276 0.49 11.14 14.70
C ALA A 276 0.68 9.94 13.75
N ALA A 277 0.10 10.04 12.54
CA ALA A 277 0.24 9.06 11.46
C ALA A 277 1.71 8.76 11.14
N LYS A 278 2.51 9.78 10.80
CA LYS A 278 3.93 9.60 10.45
C LYS A 278 4.76 9.04 11.60
N GLN A 279 4.51 9.48 12.84
CA GLN A 279 5.22 8.91 13.99
C GLN A 279 4.88 7.43 14.17
N ALA A 280 3.60 7.06 14.12
CA ALA A 280 3.18 5.67 14.24
C ALA A 280 3.74 4.81 13.10
N TYR A 281 3.68 5.28 11.84
CA TYR A 281 4.26 4.60 10.68
C TYR A 281 5.76 4.37 10.84
N PHE A 282 6.54 5.39 11.24
CA PHE A 282 7.99 5.22 11.42
C PHE A 282 8.39 4.46 12.68
N GLU A 283 7.53 4.35 13.70
CA GLU A 283 7.71 3.43 14.82
C GLU A 283 7.42 1.99 14.42
N TRP A 284 6.32 1.75 13.69
CA TRP A 284 5.79 0.42 13.43
C TRP A 284 6.29 -0.22 12.13
N MET A 285 6.57 0.52 11.06
CA MET A 285 7.00 -0.07 9.78
C MET A 285 8.52 -0.25 9.70
N PRO A 286 9.04 -1.30 9.04
CA PRO A 286 10.47 -1.58 8.87
C PRO A 286 11.12 -0.70 7.79
N VAL A 287 10.72 0.57 7.71
CA VAL A 287 11.18 1.59 6.75
C VAL A 287 12.14 2.55 7.43
N ARG A 288 13.23 2.96 6.76
CA ARG A 288 14.08 4.07 7.21
C ARG A 288 13.41 5.41 6.87
N PRO A 289 13.26 6.35 7.81
CA PRO A 289 12.79 7.70 7.50
C PRO A 289 13.70 8.36 6.47
N SER A 290 13.11 8.87 5.38
CA SER A 290 13.82 9.67 4.39
C SER A 290 13.81 11.16 4.77
N THR A 291 14.38 11.99 3.90
CA THR A 291 14.41 13.46 3.99
C THR A 291 13.07 14.03 4.46
N GLN A 292 13.09 14.90 5.48
CA GLN A 292 11.90 15.56 6.05
C GLN A 292 10.81 14.62 6.62
N GLY A 293 11.12 13.34 6.90
CA GLY A 293 10.11 12.40 7.41
C GLY A 293 9.13 11.99 6.31
N THR A 294 9.69 11.48 5.22
CA THR A 294 8.99 10.98 4.04
C THR A 294 9.38 9.54 3.73
N THR A 295 8.63 8.90 2.85
CA THR A 295 8.94 7.55 2.33
C THR A 295 9.78 7.55 1.06
N TYR A 296 9.85 8.66 0.31
CA TYR A 296 10.54 8.67 -0.99
C TYR A 296 12.05 8.44 -0.86
N ARG A 297 12.57 7.41 -1.55
CA ARG A 297 13.97 6.94 -1.43
C ARG A 297 14.39 6.10 -2.64
N ARG A 298 15.68 5.79 -2.77
CA ARG A 298 16.18 4.83 -3.78
C ARG A 298 16.77 3.60 -3.11
N LEU A 299 16.48 2.44 -3.68
CA LEU A 299 17.20 1.18 -3.44
C LEU A 299 17.76 0.69 -4.76
N ARG A 300 18.88 -0.04 -4.75
CA ARG A 300 19.58 -0.48 -5.97
C ARG A 300 19.99 -1.94 -5.88
N TYR A 301 19.75 -2.66 -6.97
CA TYR A 301 20.06 -4.07 -7.15
C TYR A 301 21.12 -4.21 -8.25
N GLY A 302 22.39 -4.09 -7.86
CA GLY A 302 23.52 -4.17 -8.78
C GLY A 302 23.46 -3.12 -9.90
N THR A 303 23.94 -3.49 -11.08
CA THR A 303 23.73 -2.77 -12.34
C THR A 303 22.39 -3.10 -13.03
N LEU A 304 21.59 -4.00 -12.44
CA LEU A 304 20.33 -4.46 -13.02
C LEU A 304 19.22 -3.42 -12.88
N ALA A 305 18.95 -2.93 -11.66
CA ALA A 305 17.82 -2.04 -11.42
C ALA A 305 18.05 -1.01 -10.30
N ASP A 306 17.68 0.24 -10.57
CA ASP A 306 17.36 1.24 -9.55
C ASP A 306 15.84 1.23 -9.29
N LEU A 307 15.44 1.20 -8.01
CA LEU A 307 14.06 1.31 -7.55
C LEU A 307 13.85 2.67 -6.88
N HIS A 308 13.14 3.55 -7.58
CA HIS A 308 12.71 4.87 -7.12
C HIS A 308 11.37 4.75 -6.40
N LEU A 309 11.37 4.89 -5.08
CA LEU A 309 10.15 4.90 -4.27
C LEU A 309 9.67 6.35 -4.10
N LEU A 310 8.38 6.60 -4.30
CA LEU A 310 7.77 7.93 -4.19
C LEU A 310 6.95 8.10 -2.91
N ASP A 311 6.72 9.35 -2.53
CA ASP A 311 5.77 9.77 -1.50
C ASP A 311 4.78 10.73 -2.19
N LEU A 312 3.55 10.28 -2.45
CA LEU A 312 2.59 11.08 -3.24
C LEU A 312 1.62 11.88 -2.36
N ARG A 313 1.52 11.60 -1.06
CA ARG A 313 0.57 12.27 -0.16
C ARG A 313 1.15 13.46 0.60
N SER A 314 2.45 13.44 0.97
CA SER A 314 3.07 14.50 1.78
C SER A 314 3.04 15.89 1.13
N PHE A 315 3.04 15.99 -0.20
CA PHE A 315 3.33 17.23 -0.92
C PHE A 315 2.28 17.66 -1.94
N ARG A 316 1.32 16.78 -2.28
CA ARG A 316 0.33 17.05 -3.33
C ARG A 316 -0.58 18.22 -3.00
N SER A 317 -0.95 18.98 -4.03
CA SER A 317 -2.08 19.93 -3.97
C SER A 317 -3.38 19.17 -3.72
N GLN A 318 -4.42 19.81 -3.19
CA GLN A 318 -5.77 19.22 -3.11
C GLN A 318 -6.24 18.73 -4.48
N GLN A 319 -7.01 17.64 -4.52
CA GLN A 319 -7.68 17.09 -5.69
C GLN A 319 -8.42 18.19 -6.47
N ALA A 320 -8.39 18.12 -7.79
CA ALA A 320 -9.21 19.00 -8.62
C ALA A 320 -10.67 18.53 -8.60
N ALA A 321 -11.62 19.45 -8.67
CA ALA A 321 -13.02 19.08 -8.82
C ALA A 321 -13.23 18.33 -10.14
N THR A 322 -13.99 17.23 -10.09
CA THR A 322 -14.38 16.45 -11.26
C THR A 322 -15.07 17.33 -12.32
N GLY A 323 -14.60 17.25 -13.56
CA GLY A 323 -15.01 18.12 -14.66
C GLY A 323 -14.20 19.41 -14.80
N SER A 324 -13.33 19.76 -13.85
CA SER A 324 -12.54 21.00 -13.94
C SER A 324 -11.32 20.87 -14.85
N GLY A 325 -11.06 21.92 -15.62
CA GLY A 325 -9.81 22.13 -16.35
C GLY A 325 -8.61 22.42 -15.44
N ASP A 326 -8.83 22.61 -14.13
CA ASP A 326 -7.75 22.85 -13.17
C ASP A 326 -6.72 21.71 -13.17
N VAL A 327 -7.06 20.49 -13.61
CA VAL A 327 -6.11 19.37 -13.76
C VAL A 327 -4.93 19.66 -14.69
N ASP A 328 -5.05 20.66 -15.57
CA ASP A 328 -3.99 21.17 -16.46
C ASP A 328 -3.13 22.29 -15.83
N ALA A 329 -3.49 22.80 -14.66
CA ALA A 329 -2.89 24.00 -14.06
C ALA A 329 -1.44 23.77 -13.59
N PRO A 330 -0.46 24.61 -13.99
CA PRO A 330 0.97 24.35 -13.82
C PRO A 330 1.48 24.54 -12.38
N GLU A 331 0.71 25.18 -11.50
CA GLU A 331 1.01 25.32 -10.08
C GLU A 331 0.59 24.11 -9.23
N ARG A 332 -0.23 23.20 -9.79
CA ARG A 332 -0.59 21.95 -9.14
C ARG A 332 0.54 20.94 -9.27
N THR A 333 0.77 20.19 -8.20
CA THR A 333 1.78 19.13 -8.14
C THR A 333 1.27 17.94 -7.36
N LEU A 334 1.65 16.73 -7.77
CA LEU A 334 1.38 15.47 -7.08
C LEU A 334 2.59 15.07 -6.22
N THR A 335 3.80 15.37 -6.71
CA THR A 335 5.05 14.95 -6.07
C THR A 335 5.68 16.02 -5.19
N GLY A 336 5.38 17.30 -5.44
CA GLY A 336 6.16 18.41 -4.93
C GLY A 336 7.44 18.63 -5.74
N ARG A 337 7.72 19.89 -6.10
CA ARG A 337 8.84 20.32 -6.97
C ARG A 337 10.17 19.60 -6.68
N ALA A 338 10.56 19.55 -5.40
CA ALA A 338 11.81 18.94 -4.97
C ALA A 338 11.88 17.42 -5.23
N GLN A 339 10.77 16.70 -5.07
CA GLN A 339 10.69 15.26 -5.35
C GLN A 339 10.63 14.98 -6.86
N LEU A 340 9.97 15.84 -7.65
CA LEU A 340 9.96 15.74 -9.11
C LEU A 340 11.37 15.93 -9.69
N ASP A 341 12.10 16.95 -9.21
CA ASP A 341 13.48 17.20 -9.63
C ASP A 341 14.43 16.10 -9.14
N TRP A 342 14.24 15.57 -7.93
CA TRP A 342 14.92 14.37 -7.45
C TRP A 342 14.65 13.16 -8.36
N LEU A 343 13.39 12.90 -8.73
CA LEU A 343 13.00 11.75 -9.55
C LEU A 343 13.65 11.82 -10.93
N LYS A 344 13.43 12.92 -11.66
CA LYS A 344 14.05 13.21 -12.97
C LYS A 344 15.58 13.06 -12.93
N SER A 345 16.23 13.67 -11.94
CA SER A 345 17.69 13.59 -11.78
C SER A 345 18.16 12.15 -11.57
N GLY A 346 17.42 11.36 -10.79
CA GLY A 346 17.71 9.93 -10.59
C GLY A 346 17.53 9.09 -11.85
N LEU A 347 16.47 9.32 -12.61
CA LEU A 347 16.17 8.61 -13.86
C LEU A 347 17.23 8.89 -14.94
N THR A 348 17.71 10.15 -15.02
CA THR A 348 18.80 10.57 -15.93
C THR A 348 20.17 10.04 -15.46
N ALA A 349 20.46 10.07 -14.16
CA ALA A 349 21.77 9.69 -13.62
C ALA A 349 21.96 8.17 -13.45
N SER A 350 20.87 7.39 -13.50
CA SER A 350 20.95 5.92 -13.42
C SER A 350 21.70 5.35 -14.64
N ASP A 351 22.69 4.51 -14.36
CA ASP A 351 23.44 3.65 -15.28
C ASP A 351 22.85 2.23 -15.37
N THR A 352 21.78 1.94 -14.63
CA THR A 352 21.19 0.58 -14.56
C THR A 352 20.37 0.19 -15.78
N THR A 353 20.14 -1.11 -15.92
CA THR A 353 19.31 -1.66 -17.00
C THR A 353 17.84 -1.26 -16.85
N TRP A 354 17.28 -1.24 -15.64
CA TRP A 354 15.86 -0.92 -15.36
C TRP A 354 15.69 0.20 -14.36
N ARG A 355 14.78 1.15 -14.67
CA ARG A 355 14.36 2.24 -13.79
C ARG A 355 12.96 1.91 -13.27
N LEU A 356 12.89 1.22 -12.14
CA LEU A 356 11.64 0.89 -11.49
C LEU A 356 11.15 2.11 -10.69
N VAL A 357 9.87 2.44 -10.78
CA VAL A 357 9.24 3.51 -10.00
C VAL A 357 8.11 2.90 -9.19
N GLY A 358 8.34 2.72 -7.89
CA GLY A 358 7.30 2.30 -6.95
C GLY A 358 6.57 3.53 -6.43
N ASN A 359 5.28 3.62 -6.74
CA ASN A 359 4.43 4.72 -6.33
C ASN A 359 3.02 4.20 -6.07
N SER A 360 2.20 4.94 -5.33
CA SER A 360 0.86 4.48 -4.99
C SER A 360 -0.11 4.56 -6.17
N VAL A 361 -0.39 5.78 -6.65
CA VAL A 361 -1.51 6.06 -7.59
C VAL A 361 -1.18 5.96 -9.09
N MET A 362 -2.12 5.56 -9.95
CA MET A 362 -1.86 5.28 -11.39
C MET A 362 -1.30 6.47 -12.21
N ILE A 363 -0.25 6.19 -13.00
CA ILE A 363 0.32 7.13 -14.00
C ILE A 363 -0.19 6.88 -15.43
N SER A 364 -0.71 5.69 -15.76
CA SER A 364 -1.42 5.51 -17.03
C SER A 364 -2.71 6.34 -17.05
N PRO A 365 -3.00 7.06 -18.15
CA PRO A 365 -4.18 7.90 -18.20
C PRO A 365 -5.41 7.01 -18.47
N VAL A 366 -6.56 7.32 -17.87
CA VAL A 366 -7.76 6.49 -18.03
C VAL A 366 -8.95 7.34 -18.48
N ALA A 367 -9.70 6.84 -19.47
CA ALA A 367 -10.92 7.45 -20.00
C ALA A 367 -12.12 6.53 -19.76
N PHE A 368 -12.99 6.90 -18.80
CA PHE A 368 -14.23 6.19 -18.47
C PHE A 368 -15.47 6.72 -19.22
N GLY A 369 -15.34 7.79 -20.03
CA GLY A 369 -16.43 8.43 -20.78
C GLY A 369 -17.11 7.59 -21.88
N ALA A 370 -16.92 6.27 -21.87
CA ALA A 370 -17.59 5.27 -22.71
C ALA A 370 -18.29 4.17 -21.88
N LEU A 371 -18.34 4.29 -20.55
CA LEU A 371 -19.03 3.34 -19.66
C LEU A 371 -20.53 3.66 -19.51
N PRO A 372 -21.39 2.63 -19.31
CA PRO A 372 -22.78 2.80 -18.87
C PRO A 372 -22.89 3.56 -17.54
N ALA A 373 -23.99 4.27 -17.32
CA ALA A 373 -24.21 5.09 -16.12
C ALA A 373 -24.26 4.26 -14.83
N GLU A 374 -24.78 3.03 -14.93
CA GLU A 374 -24.88 2.03 -13.87
C GLU A 374 -23.49 1.56 -13.39
N LEU A 375 -22.50 1.58 -14.29
CA LEU A 375 -21.11 1.26 -14.01
C LEU A 375 -20.32 2.49 -13.52
N LEU A 376 -20.65 3.68 -14.03
CA LEU A 376 -19.97 4.92 -13.64
C LEU A 376 -20.17 5.27 -12.17
N GLY A 377 -21.31 4.99 -11.56
CA GLY A 377 -21.61 5.40 -10.17
C GLY A 377 -20.74 4.73 -9.10
N PRO A 378 -20.57 3.39 -9.10
CA PRO A 378 -19.74 2.68 -8.11
C PRO A 378 -18.25 2.69 -8.47
N LEU A 379 -17.91 2.69 -9.76
CA LEU A 379 -16.54 2.99 -10.20
C LEU A 379 -16.12 4.42 -9.79
N ALA A 380 -17.06 5.36 -9.76
CA ALA A 380 -16.79 6.70 -9.26
C ALA A 380 -16.47 6.71 -7.76
N GLU A 381 -17.17 5.92 -6.95
CA GLU A 381 -16.94 5.77 -5.51
C GLU A 381 -15.51 5.25 -5.21
N LEU A 382 -15.08 4.21 -5.95
CA LEU A 382 -13.73 3.64 -5.89
C LEU A 382 -12.60 4.59 -6.37
N LEU A 383 -12.93 5.78 -6.90
CA LEU A 383 -11.97 6.70 -7.53
C LEU A 383 -12.10 8.15 -7.03
N GLY A 384 -12.78 8.37 -5.89
CA GLY A 384 -13.01 9.71 -5.34
C GLY A 384 -13.90 10.62 -6.20
N LEU A 385 -14.66 10.06 -7.16
CA LEU A 385 -15.44 10.82 -8.12
C LEU A 385 -16.91 11.02 -7.67
N PRO A 386 -17.53 12.18 -7.98
CA PRO A 386 -18.97 12.35 -7.94
C PRO A 386 -19.64 11.66 -9.14
N LYS A 387 -20.81 11.07 -8.90
CA LYS A 387 -21.59 10.21 -9.81
C LYS A 387 -22.22 10.93 -11.03
N GLY A 388 -21.64 12.04 -11.49
CA GLY A 388 -22.14 12.90 -12.58
C GLY A 388 -21.13 13.26 -13.69
N GLY A 389 -19.83 12.97 -13.51
CA GLY A 389 -18.76 13.31 -14.49
C GLY A 389 -18.33 14.80 -14.49
N LEU A 390 -17.25 15.19 -15.17
CA LEU A 390 -16.38 14.42 -16.08
C LEU A 390 -14.90 14.89 -16.01
N ALA A 391 -14.18 14.50 -14.96
CA ALA A 391 -12.72 14.30 -14.95
C ALA A 391 -12.47 12.99 -14.19
N ILE A 392 -11.46 12.21 -14.60
CA ILE A 392 -11.69 10.76 -14.73
C ILE A 392 -11.06 9.90 -13.64
N ASN A 393 -9.98 10.37 -13.03
CA ASN A 393 -9.68 10.23 -11.59
C ASN A 393 -8.83 11.48 -11.27
N THR A 394 -9.26 12.31 -10.32
CA THR A 394 -8.55 13.55 -9.96
C THR A 394 -7.65 13.41 -8.72
N ASP A 395 -7.60 12.22 -8.14
CA ASP A 395 -6.61 11.79 -7.15
C ASP A 395 -5.33 11.25 -7.81
N GLN A 396 -5.48 10.44 -8.86
CA GLN A 396 -4.41 9.86 -9.66
C GLN A 396 -3.66 10.91 -10.52
N TRP A 397 -2.60 10.51 -11.24
CA TRP A 397 -1.78 11.44 -12.04
C TRP A 397 -2.57 12.21 -13.13
N ASP A 398 -3.76 11.75 -13.52
CA ASP A 398 -4.68 12.48 -14.40
C ASP A 398 -5.30 13.74 -13.74
N GLY A 399 -5.29 13.85 -12.40
CA GLY A 399 -5.61 15.07 -11.65
C GLY A 399 -4.48 16.12 -11.58
N TYR A 400 -3.30 15.75 -12.10
CA TYR A 400 -2.04 16.50 -11.99
C TYR A 400 -1.27 16.44 -13.33
N THR A 401 -1.96 16.75 -14.42
CA THR A 401 -1.45 16.47 -15.78
C THR A 401 -0.17 17.25 -16.11
N HIS A 402 0.11 18.36 -15.42
CA HIS A 402 1.35 19.12 -15.57
C HIS A 402 2.58 18.34 -15.07
N ASP A 403 2.59 17.89 -13.80
CA ASP A 403 3.63 17.00 -13.24
C ASP A 403 3.81 15.76 -14.13
N ARG A 404 2.69 15.14 -14.52
CA ARG A 404 2.65 13.97 -15.41
C ARG A 404 3.34 14.25 -16.76
N ARG A 405 2.98 15.36 -17.41
CA ARG A 405 3.53 15.79 -18.71
C ARG A 405 5.01 16.16 -18.61
N GLU A 406 5.42 16.79 -17.52
CA GLU A 406 6.82 17.13 -17.27
C GLU A 406 7.67 15.86 -17.13
N LEU A 407 7.23 14.89 -16.34
CA LEU A 407 7.94 13.62 -16.13
C LEU A 407 8.01 12.79 -17.43
N LEU A 408 6.90 12.62 -18.15
CA LEU A 408 6.91 11.84 -19.38
C LEU A 408 7.71 12.52 -20.51
N SER A 409 7.71 13.86 -20.59
CA SER A 409 8.58 14.59 -21.53
C SER A 409 10.06 14.45 -21.12
N HIS A 410 10.38 14.55 -19.83
CA HIS A 410 11.73 14.32 -19.34
C HIS A 410 12.26 12.93 -19.74
N LEU A 411 11.43 11.88 -19.65
CA LEU A 411 11.75 10.54 -20.14
C LEU A 411 11.95 10.50 -21.67
N THR A 412 11.11 11.17 -22.46
CA THR A 412 11.26 11.15 -23.93
C THR A 412 12.50 11.88 -24.43
N ASP A 413 12.79 13.03 -23.83
CA ASP A 413 13.72 14.03 -24.35
C ASP A 413 15.17 13.71 -23.98
N HIS A 414 15.37 13.03 -22.83
CA HIS A 414 16.66 12.45 -22.43
C HIS A 414 16.83 10.99 -22.92
N ALA A 415 15.92 10.52 -23.78
CA ALA A 415 15.89 9.15 -24.34
C ALA A 415 15.92 8.02 -23.27
N ILE A 416 15.35 8.27 -22.09
CA ILE A 416 15.34 7.32 -20.97
C ILE A 416 14.43 6.14 -21.32
N GLY A 417 15.01 4.94 -21.30
CA GLY A 417 14.35 3.67 -21.56
C GLY A 417 14.12 2.84 -20.30
N ASN A 418 13.49 1.67 -20.48
CA ASN A 418 13.31 0.66 -19.43
C ASN A 418 12.71 1.20 -18.12
N THR A 419 11.79 2.17 -18.24
CA THR A 419 11.08 2.72 -17.08
C THR A 419 9.80 1.92 -16.84
N VAL A 420 9.63 1.41 -15.62
CA VAL A 420 8.48 0.57 -15.22
C VAL A 420 7.88 1.12 -13.94
N PHE A 421 6.64 1.57 -13.99
CA PHE A 421 5.86 1.99 -12.83
C PHE A 421 5.20 0.77 -12.17
N LEU A 422 5.19 0.77 -10.84
CA LEU A 422 4.66 -0.29 -9.98
C LEU A 422 3.71 0.38 -8.99
N THR A 423 2.43 0.00 -9.05
CA THR A 423 1.32 0.84 -8.59
C THR A 423 0.29 0.03 -7.79
N GLY A 424 -0.38 0.66 -6.83
CA GLY A 424 -1.49 0.13 -6.03
C GLY A 424 -2.75 1.00 -6.17
N ASP A 425 -3.27 1.50 -5.05
CA ASP A 425 -4.44 2.40 -4.92
C ASP A 425 -5.76 1.81 -5.43
N ILE A 426 -5.93 1.64 -6.75
CA ILE A 426 -7.21 1.47 -7.44
C ILE A 426 -8.00 0.17 -7.14
N HIS A 427 -7.52 -0.71 -6.26
CA HIS A 427 -8.08 -2.05 -5.97
C HIS A 427 -8.31 -2.93 -7.22
N MET A 428 -7.45 -2.82 -8.24
CA MET A 428 -7.58 -3.57 -9.50
C MET A 428 -6.22 -3.93 -10.10
N ALA A 429 -6.14 -5.06 -10.81
CA ALA A 429 -4.92 -5.43 -11.54
C ALA A 429 -4.93 -4.84 -12.95
N TRP A 430 -3.89 -4.05 -13.32
CA TRP A 430 -3.72 -3.50 -14.66
C TRP A 430 -2.33 -3.78 -15.23
N ALA A 431 -2.25 -3.89 -16.57
CA ALA A 431 -1.00 -3.97 -17.31
C ALA A 431 -1.04 -3.01 -18.52
N ASN A 432 -0.23 -1.95 -18.48
CA ASN A 432 -0.40 -0.76 -19.30
C ASN A 432 0.89 -0.34 -20.02
N ASP A 433 0.75 0.10 -21.28
CA ASP A 433 1.70 1.05 -21.87
C ASP A 433 1.44 2.46 -21.29
N VAL A 434 2.47 3.25 -21.02
CA VAL A 434 2.30 4.66 -20.56
C VAL A 434 2.49 5.62 -21.74
N PRO A 435 1.42 6.07 -22.44
CA PRO A 435 1.54 6.86 -23.66
C PRO A 435 1.97 8.30 -23.38
N VAL A 436 2.84 8.84 -24.24
CA VAL A 436 3.18 10.28 -24.25
C VAL A 436 1.96 11.13 -24.61
N LYS A 437 1.11 10.63 -25.52
CA LYS A 437 -0.15 11.27 -25.95
C LYS A 437 -1.21 10.20 -26.16
N ALA A 438 -2.09 10.00 -25.17
CA ALA A 438 -3.11 8.94 -25.21
C ALA A 438 -4.05 9.06 -26.43
N ALA A 439 -4.52 10.28 -26.74
CA ALA A 439 -5.47 10.53 -27.83
C ALA A 439 -4.99 10.13 -29.24
N THR A 440 -3.67 9.98 -29.47
CA THR A 440 -3.10 9.53 -30.75
C THR A 440 -2.42 8.16 -30.67
N TYR A 441 -2.50 7.48 -29.53
CA TYR A 441 -1.92 6.15 -29.35
C TYR A 441 -2.68 5.09 -30.20
N PRO A 442 -2.00 4.13 -30.87
CA PRO A 442 -0.58 3.77 -30.78
C PRO A 442 0.35 4.47 -31.80
N LEU A 443 -0.09 5.54 -32.47
CA LEU A 443 0.80 6.34 -33.34
C LEU A 443 1.79 7.18 -32.51
N SER A 444 1.41 7.55 -31.29
CA SER A 444 2.33 8.08 -30.27
C SER A 444 3.13 6.95 -29.61
N ARG A 445 4.42 7.22 -29.32
CA ARG A 445 5.27 6.30 -28.55
C ARG A 445 4.82 6.18 -27.10
N SER A 446 5.22 5.08 -26.46
CA SER A 446 5.26 5.00 -25.00
C SER A 446 6.42 5.82 -24.44
N ALA A 447 6.27 6.27 -23.20
CA ALA A 447 7.33 6.84 -22.38
C ALA A 447 7.87 5.84 -21.35
N ALA A 448 7.00 4.91 -20.90
CA ALA A 448 7.27 3.87 -19.91
C ALA A 448 6.27 2.70 -20.06
N THR A 449 6.29 1.76 -19.14
CA THR A 449 5.22 0.77 -18.90
C THR A 449 4.80 0.79 -17.43
N GLU A 450 3.64 0.25 -17.11
CA GLU A 450 3.08 0.24 -15.75
C GLU A 450 2.41 -1.10 -15.45
N PHE A 451 2.66 -1.62 -14.25
CA PHE A 451 1.98 -2.76 -13.67
C PHE A 451 1.31 -2.35 -12.35
N VAL A 452 -0.02 -2.31 -12.35
CA VAL A 452 -0.84 -1.98 -11.18
C VAL A 452 -1.27 -3.29 -10.53
N VAL A 453 -1.04 -3.45 -9.22
CA VAL A 453 -1.47 -4.61 -8.45
C VAL A 453 -2.87 -4.40 -7.88
N THR A 454 -3.63 -5.48 -7.81
CA THR A 454 -4.92 -5.53 -7.12
C THR A 454 -4.76 -5.46 -5.60
N SER A 455 -5.88 -5.25 -4.90
CA SER A 455 -5.93 -5.23 -3.43
C SER A 455 -5.53 -6.58 -2.81
N VAL A 456 -4.96 -6.52 -1.61
CA VAL A 456 -4.78 -7.69 -0.75
C VAL A 456 -6.11 -8.15 -0.18
N THR A 457 -6.94 -7.21 0.28
CA THR A 457 -8.27 -7.49 0.84
C THR A 457 -9.31 -6.38 0.68
N SER A 458 -8.95 -5.12 0.37
CA SER A 458 -9.90 -4.00 0.23
C SER A 458 -10.95 -4.24 -0.88
N ASP A 459 -12.11 -3.58 -0.79
CA ASP A 459 -13.25 -3.84 -1.70
C ASP A 459 -12.93 -3.46 -3.15
N ASN A 460 -13.13 -4.43 -4.04
CA ASN A 460 -12.97 -4.29 -5.48
C ASN A 460 -14.30 -3.83 -6.12
N LEU A 461 -14.38 -3.76 -7.45
CA LEU A 461 -15.57 -3.21 -8.12
C LEU A 461 -16.82 -4.08 -7.93
N ASP A 462 -16.70 -5.41 -7.92
CA ASP A 462 -17.83 -6.33 -7.73
C ASP A 462 -18.33 -6.35 -6.28
N ASP A 463 -17.42 -6.22 -5.30
CA ASP A 463 -17.75 -5.98 -3.90
C ASP A 463 -18.60 -4.72 -3.74
N LEU A 464 -18.13 -3.57 -4.22
CA LEU A 464 -18.83 -2.27 -4.13
C LEU A 464 -20.16 -2.27 -4.91
N LEU A 465 -20.28 -3.08 -5.96
CA LEU A 465 -21.51 -3.30 -6.71
C LEU A 465 -22.48 -4.29 -6.02
N HIS A 466 -22.00 -5.07 -5.05
CA HIS A 466 -22.67 -6.25 -4.49
C HIS A 466 -23.15 -7.25 -5.58
N VAL A 467 -22.31 -7.49 -6.59
CA VAL A 467 -22.57 -8.45 -7.68
C VAL A 467 -21.61 -9.63 -7.61
N ALA A 468 -21.86 -10.68 -8.39
CA ALA A 468 -20.91 -11.79 -8.51
C ALA A 468 -19.69 -11.37 -9.36
N PRO A 469 -18.47 -11.85 -9.03
CA PRO A 469 -17.26 -11.57 -9.80
C PRO A 469 -17.38 -12.00 -11.27
N GLN A 470 -16.66 -11.29 -12.12
CA GLN A 470 -16.58 -11.45 -13.57
C GLN A 470 -17.97 -11.38 -14.26
N THR A 471 -18.84 -10.47 -13.80
CA THR A 471 -20.15 -10.22 -14.42
C THR A 471 -20.22 -8.83 -15.07
N VAL A 472 -20.63 -7.81 -14.31
CA VAL A 472 -20.80 -6.42 -14.76
C VAL A 472 -19.45 -5.79 -15.14
N SER A 473 -18.41 -6.15 -14.39
CA SER A 473 -17.00 -5.82 -14.61
C SER A 473 -16.45 -6.24 -15.98
N LEU A 474 -16.88 -7.38 -16.56
CA LEU A 474 -16.41 -7.81 -17.88
C LEU A 474 -16.79 -6.79 -18.98
N ALA A 475 -17.98 -6.18 -18.87
CA ALA A 475 -18.41 -5.13 -19.78
C ALA A 475 -17.60 -3.84 -19.56
N ALA A 476 -17.32 -3.48 -18.30
CA ALA A 476 -16.47 -2.35 -17.96
C ALA A 476 -15.05 -2.53 -18.49
N ALA A 477 -14.40 -3.65 -18.19
CA ALA A 477 -13.07 -4.01 -18.68
C ALA A 477 -12.99 -4.03 -20.21
N ALA A 478 -14.05 -4.42 -20.92
CA ALA A 478 -14.11 -4.33 -22.38
C ALA A 478 -14.17 -2.88 -22.89
N ALA A 479 -15.08 -2.06 -22.33
CA ALA A 479 -15.24 -0.66 -22.70
C ALA A 479 -14.01 0.20 -22.35
N ILE A 480 -13.41 -0.02 -21.16
CA ILE A 480 -12.16 0.60 -20.72
C ILE A 480 -11.06 0.36 -21.75
N ARG A 481 -10.81 -0.89 -22.17
CA ARG A 481 -9.78 -1.22 -23.18
C ARG A 481 -10.11 -0.70 -24.58
N ALA A 482 -11.40 -0.55 -24.92
CA ALA A 482 -11.82 0.03 -26.19
C ALA A 482 -11.53 1.54 -26.26
N ALA A 483 -11.78 2.27 -25.17
CA ALA A 483 -11.42 3.69 -25.04
C ALA A 483 -9.91 3.90 -24.86
N ASN A 484 -9.26 3.04 -24.06
CA ASN A 484 -7.87 3.18 -23.60
C ASN A 484 -6.99 2.10 -24.23
N ARG A 485 -6.66 2.26 -25.52
CA ARG A 485 -5.90 1.26 -26.31
C ARG A 485 -4.53 0.89 -25.75
N HIS A 486 -3.96 1.72 -24.86
CA HIS A 486 -2.71 1.48 -24.15
C HIS A 486 -2.86 0.45 -23.01
N VAL A 487 -4.06 0.27 -22.46
CA VAL A 487 -4.38 -0.79 -21.49
C VAL A 487 -4.39 -2.15 -22.19
N LYS A 488 -3.52 -3.07 -21.75
CA LYS A 488 -3.44 -4.45 -22.31
C LYS A 488 -4.31 -5.42 -21.54
N TRP A 489 -4.49 -5.17 -20.27
CA TRP A 489 -5.40 -5.88 -19.39
C TRP A 489 -5.78 -5.00 -18.22
N VAL A 490 -7.01 -5.22 -17.77
CA VAL A 490 -7.57 -4.80 -16.50
C VAL A 490 -8.39 -5.98 -15.98
N ASP A 491 -8.31 -6.26 -14.69
CA ASP A 491 -9.20 -7.11 -13.92
C ASP A 491 -9.63 -6.34 -12.68
N MET A 492 -10.94 -6.23 -12.48
CA MET A 492 -11.57 -5.24 -11.61
C MET A 492 -12.10 -5.82 -10.29
N ASP A 493 -11.98 -7.14 -10.13
CA ASP A 493 -12.76 -7.94 -9.15
C ASP A 493 -11.86 -8.86 -8.31
N SER A 494 -10.73 -9.33 -8.86
CA SER A 494 -9.92 -10.36 -8.20
C SER A 494 -8.93 -9.77 -7.20
N HIS A 495 -9.07 -10.02 -5.88
CA HIS A 495 -8.02 -9.75 -4.88
C HIS A 495 -6.83 -10.71 -5.01
N GLY A 496 -5.66 -10.33 -4.49
CA GLY A 496 -4.49 -11.19 -4.49
C GLY A 496 -3.15 -10.48 -4.30
N TYR A 497 -2.20 -10.76 -5.20
CA TYR A 497 -0.84 -10.19 -5.17
C TYR A 497 -0.14 -10.29 -6.53
N GLY A 498 0.86 -9.44 -6.71
CA GLY A 498 1.80 -9.50 -7.83
C GLY A 498 3.09 -10.25 -7.47
N VAL A 499 3.74 -10.84 -8.47
CA VAL A 499 5.15 -11.23 -8.41
C VAL A 499 5.87 -10.60 -9.60
N LEU A 500 6.77 -9.66 -9.31
CA LEU A 500 7.57 -8.95 -10.31
C LEU A 500 8.94 -9.63 -10.43
N ASP A 501 9.28 -10.06 -11.64
CA ASP A 501 10.55 -10.69 -12.00
C ASP A 501 11.29 -9.78 -12.99
N VAL A 502 12.46 -9.28 -12.59
CA VAL A 502 13.28 -8.38 -13.39
C VAL A 502 14.60 -9.06 -13.73
N THR A 503 14.98 -9.02 -15.00
CA THR A 503 16.19 -9.63 -15.59
C THR A 503 16.76 -8.67 -16.64
N PRO A 504 18.03 -8.79 -17.09
CA PRO A 504 18.59 -7.88 -18.08
C PRO A 504 17.79 -7.78 -19.40
N GLN A 505 16.95 -8.77 -19.72
CA GLN A 505 16.16 -8.82 -20.95
C GLN A 505 14.70 -8.39 -20.78
N ARG A 506 14.09 -8.54 -19.60
CA ARG A 506 12.66 -8.21 -19.36
C ARG A 506 12.39 -7.79 -17.91
N ALA A 507 11.29 -7.07 -17.72
CA ALA A 507 10.54 -7.05 -16.46
C ALA A 507 9.17 -7.71 -16.70
N GLN A 508 8.76 -8.68 -15.86
CA GLN A 508 7.50 -9.40 -15.96
C GLN A 508 6.75 -9.34 -14.63
N MET A 509 5.49 -8.91 -14.67
CA MET A 509 4.55 -9.05 -13.55
C MET A 509 3.65 -10.27 -13.79
N ASP A 510 3.65 -11.17 -12.82
CA ASP A 510 2.68 -12.25 -12.69
C ASP A 510 1.63 -11.88 -11.65
N TYR A 511 0.36 -12.13 -11.97
CA TYR A 511 -0.77 -11.78 -11.12
C TYR A 511 -1.39 -13.07 -10.59
N TYR A 512 -1.41 -13.16 -9.26
CA TYR A 512 -1.99 -14.28 -8.52
C TYR A 512 -3.21 -13.78 -7.78
N THR A 513 -4.29 -14.54 -7.85
CA THR A 513 -5.56 -14.21 -7.18
C THR A 513 -5.80 -15.18 -6.03
N VAL A 514 -6.63 -14.78 -5.06
CA VAL A 514 -7.10 -15.67 -3.98
C VAL A 514 -8.53 -16.13 -4.23
N SER A 515 -8.90 -17.31 -3.73
CA SER A 515 -10.20 -17.93 -4.04
C SER A 515 -11.40 -17.28 -3.34
N ASP A 516 -11.18 -16.65 -2.19
CA ASP A 516 -12.17 -15.96 -1.35
C ASP A 516 -11.36 -15.12 -0.33
N ARG A 517 -11.61 -13.81 -0.18
CA ARG A 517 -10.90 -12.99 0.83
C ARG A 517 -11.42 -13.23 2.26
N THR A 518 -12.63 -13.77 2.42
CA THR A 518 -13.30 -14.00 3.69
C THR A 518 -12.94 -15.37 4.31
N ASP A 519 -12.55 -16.36 3.50
CA ASP A 519 -11.96 -17.62 4.01
C ASP A 519 -10.50 -17.43 4.40
N ARG A 520 -10.21 -17.63 5.69
CA ARG A 520 -8.85 -17.65 6.21
C ARG A 520 -7.96 -18.68 5.51
N ASN A 521 -8.51 -19.79 4.99
CA ASN A 521 -7.77 -20.87 4.34
C ASN A 521 -7.61 -20.71 2.83
N ALA A 522 -8.03 -19.56 2.27
CA ALA A 522 -8.09 -19.31 0.83
C ALA A 522 -6.88 -19.81 0.05
N THR A 523 -7.17 -20.50 -1.05
CA THR A 523 -6.18 -20.95 -2.04
C THR A 523 -5.77 -19.79 -2.95
N THR A 524 -4.72 -19.98 -3.74
CA THR A 524 -4.30 -19.01 -4.76
C THR A 524 -4.09 -19.68 -6.10
N ALA A 525 -4.36 -18.94 -7.18
CA ALA A 525 -4.13 -19.36 -8.55
C ALA A 525 -3.42 -18.25 -9.34
N TRP A 526 -2.59 -18.63 -10.31
CA TRP A 526 -2.09 -17.71 -11.31
C TRP A 526 -3.23 -17.34 -12.28
N ALA A 527 -3.51 -16.04 -12.42
CA ALA A 527 -4.54 -15.53 -13.30
C ALA A 527 -3.98 -15.02 -14.64
N ARG A 528 -2.84 -14.29 -14.61
CA ARG A 528 -2.23 -13.70 -15.81
C ARG A 528 -0.77 -13.31 -15.62
N SER A 529 -0.07 -13.13 -16.73
CA SER A 529 1.29 -12.58 -16.76
C SER A 529 1.45 -11.57 -17.89
N TYR A 530 2.15 -10.49 -17.61
CA TYR A 530 2.46 -9.42 -18.56
C TYR A 530 3.91 -8.97 -18.37
N ARG A 531 4.59 -8.69 -19.48
CA ARG A 531 6.01 -8.33 -19.46
C ARG A 531 6.32 -7.20 -20.42
N THR A 532 7.39 -6.47 -20.12
CA THR A 532 8.02 -5.54 -21.04
C THR A 532 9.44 -6.00 -21.35
N GLN A 533 9.83 -5.95 -22.62
CA GLN A 533 11.18 -6.32 -23.07
C GLN A 533 12.10 -5.09 -22.98
N ALA A 534 13.38 -5.31 -22.65
CA ALA A 534 14.38 -4.25 -22.64
C ALA A 534 14.42 -3.52 -24.00
N GLY A 535 14.38 -2.19 -23.97
CA GLY A 535 14.31 -1.31 -25.14
C GLY A 535 12.92 -1.14 -25.77
N SER A 536 11.93 -1.99 -25.44
CA SER A 536 10.59 -1.88 -26.06
C SER A 536 9.77 -0.72 -25.52
N GLN A 537 9.77 -0.53 -24.19
CA GLN A 537 8.79 0.30 -23.46
C GLN A 537 7.35 -0.06 -23.83
N ARG A 538 7.09 -1.35 -24.09
CA ARG A 538 5.77 -1.89 -24.44
C ARG A 538 5.47 -3.14 -23.64
N VAL A 539 4.23 -3.28 -23.20
CA VAL A 539 3.70 -4.45 -22.51
C VAL A 539 3.15 -5.46 -23.51
N GLU A 540 3.63 -6.69 -23.41
CA GLU A 540 3.11 -7.88 -24.10
C GLU A 540 2.66 -8.94 -23.08
N ARG A 541 1.74 -9.83 -23.48
CA ARG A 541 1.31 -10.96 -22.65
C ARG A 541 2.46 -11.96 -22.52
N ALA A 542 2.65 -12.52 -21.34
CA ALA A 542 3.40 -13.75 -21.14
C ALA A 542 2.42 -14.91 -20.92
N ASP A 543 2.68 -16.06 -21.55
CA ASP A 543 1.76 -17.20 -21.56
C ASP A 543 1.94 -18.16 -20.38
N ALA A 544 2.89 -17.89 -19.49
CA ALA A 544 3.16 -18.62 -18.26
C ALA A 544 3.80 -17.70 -17.20
N PRO A 545 3.60 -17.99 -15.90
CA PRO A 545 4.31 -17.31 -14.83
C PRO A 545 5.78 -17.72 -14.78
N VAL A 546 6.57 -16.92 -14.08
CA VAL A 546 7.97 -17.22 -13.78
C VAL A 546 8.08 -18.38 -12.79
N ARG A 547 9.19 -19.11 -12.90
CA ARG A 547 9.53 -20.26 -12.06
C ARG A 547 10.73 -19.94 -11.18
#